data_AF-A0A318AL91-F1
#
_entry.id   AF-A0A318AL91-F1
#
_cell.length_a   1.000
_cell.length_b   1.000
_cell.length_c   1.000
_cell.angle_alpha   90.00
_cell.angle_beta   90.00
_cell.angle_gamma   90.00
#
_symmetry.space_group_name_H-M   'P 1'
#
loop_
_entity.id
_entity.type
_entity.pdbx_description
1 polymer ?
#
loop_
_entity_poly.entity_id
_entity_poly.type
_entity_poly.pdbx_seq_one_letter_code
_entity_poly.pdbx_strand_id
1 'polypeptide(L)'
;MEDTDFTSMSFHFSGYVPGADTTELTLNEAKLTEAEQELSHLPYSYELGEVIREDLNGNGIVDAGVEIDRYQGNGYDARWYMWIATEDGPEQSPMPFARTASCGDAVDSVTPVNGGLEVHEFLREPGDDAPCSDRGSGERTRVVNAEYLEGTQTWWPVRTDPYPAFGGVCPAPRGEEGYPVSTHHTYLVPDDMSAPLSERDPTLNEFPEETGEVMVLGSYEPNTPHDKLWPGWVSVIIKGDRDNLGCAWAPVGD
;
A
#
# COMPACT_ATOMS: atom_id res chain seq x y z
N MET A 1 4.60 -8.19 19.79
CA MET A 1 3.68 -9.03 18.99
C MET A 1 3.99 -10.54 19.01
N GLU A 2 4.94 -11.03 19.83
CA GLU A 2 5.36 -12.44 19.76
C GLU A 2 4.22 -13.45 19.97
N ASP A 3 3.41 -13.26 21.01
CA ASP A 3 2.30 -14.15 21.38
C ASP A 3 0.92 -13.68 20.89
N THR A 4 0.87 -12.68 20.01
CA THR A 4 -0.41 -12.11 19.54
C THR A 4 -1.17 -13.12 18.67
N ASP A 5 -2.44 -13.37 19.01
CA ASP A 5 -3.37 -14.17 18.21
C ASP A 5 -4.19 -13.29 17.25
N PHE A 6 -3.70 -13.16 16.02
CA PHE A 6 -4.33 -12.37 14.97
C PHE A 6 -5.71 -12.87 14.54
N THR A 7 -6.09 -14.12 14.84
CA THR A 7 -7.44 -14.61 14.50
C THR A 7 -8.54 -13.93 15.31
N SER A 8 -8.18 -13.42 16.49
CA SER A 8 -9.09 -12.76 17.43
C SER A 8 -9.07 -11.23 17.35
N MET A 9 -8.19 -10.66 16.52
CA MET A 9 -8.02 -9.23 16.40
C MET A 9 -9.04 -8.63 15.43
N SER A 10 -9.53 -7.44 15.79
CA SER A 10 -10.14 -6.53 14.83
C SER A 10 -9.11 -6.11 13.78
N PHE A 11 -9.55 -5.83 12.56
CA PHE A 11 -8.76 -5.31 11.46
C PHE A 11 -9.64 -4.46 10.55
N HIS A 12 -9.00 -3.55 9.82
CA HIS A 12 -9.59 -2.80 8.72
C HIS A 12 -9.09 -3.38 7.39
N PHE A 13 -10.02 -3.72 6.50
CA PHE A 13 -9.71 -4.14 5.14
C PHE A 13 -9.95 -2.97 4.17
N SER A 14 -9.00 -2.05 4.08
CA SER A 14 -9.12 -0.78 3.34
C SER A 14 -9.59 -0.98 1.89
N GLY A 15 -10.77 -0.52 1.48
CA GLY A 15 -11.24 -0.64 0.09
C GLY A 15 -10.46 0.24 -0.92
N TYR A 16 -10.56 -0.06 -2.22
CA TYR A 16 -10.12 0.83 -3.33
C TYR A 16 -11.31 1.54 -4.03
N VAL A 17 -12.54 1.39 -3.53
CA VAL A 17 -13.80 1.84 -4.17
C VAL A 17 -14.66 2.62 -3.15
N PRO A 18 -15.33 3.74 -3.49
CA PRO A 18 -16.17 4.47 -2.54
C PRO A 18 -17.41 3.66 -2.20
N GLY A 19 -17.77 3.62 -0.92
CA GLY A 19 -19.00 2.96 -0.45
C GLY A 19 -18.83 1.49 -0.06
N ALA A 20 -17.62 0.94 -0.18
CA ALA A 20 -17.23 -0.16 0.69
C ALA A 20 -16.83 0.48 2.02
N ASP A 21 -17.70 0.35 3.02
CA ASP A 21 -17.35 0.73 4.40
C ASP A 21 -15.98 0.11 4.73
N THR A 22 -15.08 0.90 5.31
CA THR A 22 -13.91 0.38 6.03
C THR A 22 -14.42 -0.20 7.35
N THR A 23 -15.28 -1.21 7.26
CA THR A 23 -15.87 -1.88 8.41
C THR A 23 -14.71 -2.47 9.20
N GLU A 24 -14.67 -2.16 10.49
CA GLU A 24 -13.81 -2.89 11.41
C GLU A 24 -14.35 -4.32 11.50
N LEU A 25 -13.52 -5.29 11.14
CA LEU A 25 -13.87 -6.70 11.08
C LEU A 25 -13.01 -7.45 12.07
N THR A 26 -13.51 -8.51 12.69
CA THR A 26 -12.70 -9.43 13.51
C THR A 26 -12.70 -10.78 12.84
N LEU A 27 -11.55 -11.41 12.54
CA LEU A 27 -11.51 -12.63 11.71
C LEU A 27 -12.45 -13.74 12.22
N ASN A 28 -12.44 -14.04 13.52
CA ASN A 28 -13.32 -15.05 14.12
C ASN A 28 -14.81 -14.66 14.17
N GLU A 29 -15.12 -13.39 13.94
CA GLU A 29 -16.48 -12.84 13.98
C GLU A 29 -16.92 -12.21 12.65
N ALA A 30 -16.07 -12.27 11.61
CA ALA A 30 -16.21 -11.53 10.37
C ALA A 30 -17.47 -12.01 9.64
N LYS A 31 -18.56 -11.34 9.95
CA LYS A 31 -19.86 -11.46 9.32
C LYS A 31 -20.22 -10.07 8.83
N LEU A 32 -20.56 -9.99 7.55
CA LEU A 32 -21.02 -8.76 6.92
C LEU A 32 -22.19 -8.15 7.68
N THR A 33 -22.23 -6.83 7.71
CA THR A 33 -23.43 -6.07 8.08
C THR A 33 -24.57 -6.38 7.08
N GLU A 34 -25.82 -6.21 7.47
CA GLU A 34 -26.98 -6.44 6.58
C GLU A 34 -26.91 -5.60 5.30
N ALA A 35 -26.35 -4.38 5.37
CA ALA A 35 -26.20 -3.48 4.22
C ALA A 35 -25.17 -3.98 3.18
N GLU A 36 -24.07 -4.59 3.62
CA GLU A 36 -23.04 -5.15 2.73
C GLU A 36 -23.54 -6.44 2.03
N GLN A 37 -24.44 -7.18 2.68
CA GLN A 37 -25.11 -8.36 2.08
C GLN A 37 -26.10 -7.97 0.98
N GLU A 38 -26.70 -6.77 1.03
CA GLU A 38 -27.64 -6.31 0.01
C GLU A 38 -26.97 -5.81 -1.27
N LEU A 39 -25.73 -5.28 -1.17
CA LEU A 39 -24.96 -4.74 -2.31
C LEU A 39 -24.17 -5.81 -3.08
N SER A 40 -23.88 -6.94 -2.46
CA SER A 40 -23.13 -8.04 -3.04
C SER A 40 -24.01 -9.29 -3.12
N HIS A 41 -24.31 -9.77 -4.33
CA HIS A 41 -25.07 -11.02 -4.49
C HIS A 41 -24.32 -12.27 -3.97
N LEU A 42 -23.07 -12.14 -3.49
CA LEU A 42 -22.26 -13.20 -2.88
C LEU A 42 -21.60 -12.70 -1.58
N PRO A 43 -21.61 -13.47 -0.48
CA PRO A 43 -20.96 -13.03 0.75
C PRO A 43 -19.43 -12.95 0.57
N TYR A 44 -18.80 -11.98 1.25
CA TYR A 44 -17.36 -11.99 1.47
C TYR A 44 -17.01 -12.91 2.63
N SER A 45 -15.87 -13.58 2.55
CA SER A 45 -15.23 -14.25 3.69
C SER A 45 -13.78 -13.81 3.82
N TYR A 46 -13.26 -13.86 5.04
CA TYR A 46 -11.90 -13.46 5.36
C TYR A 46 -11.18 -14.59 6.08
N GLU A 47 -9.91 -14.80 5.75
CA GLU A 47 -9.06 -15.80 6.39
C GLU A 47 -7.71 -15.16 6.77
N LEU A 48 -7.11 -15.65 7.86
CA LEU A 48 -5.75 -15.28 8.22
C LEU A 48 -4.79 -16.02 7.30
N GLY A 49 -3.98 -15.28 6.56
CA GLY A 49 -2.88 -15.83 5.78
C GLY A 49 -1.61 -15.99 6.63
N GLU A 50 -0.47 -15.72 6.03
CA GLU A 50 0.82 -15.75 6.73
C GLU A 50 1.00 -14.58 7.72
N VAL A 51 1.76 -14.85 8.80
CA VAL A 51 2.15 -13.85 9.80
C VAL A 51 3.67 -13.87 9.96
N ILE A 52 4.31 -12.75 9.63
CA ILE A 52 5.74 -12.54 9.78
C ILE A 52 5.97 -11.61 10.98
N ARG A 53 6.89 -11.97 11.86
CA ARG A 53 7.23 -11.20 13.07
C ARG A 53 8.63 -10.64 12.91
N GLU A 54 8.75 -9.31 13.00
CA GLU A 54 10.01 -8.58 12.83
C GLU A 54 9.86 -7.21 13.51
N ASP A 55 10.96 -6.56 13.88
CA ASP A 55 10.95 -5.15 14.32
C ASP A 55 10.84 -4.24 13.08
N LEU A 56 9.66 -3.68 12.85
CA LEU A 56 9.35 -2.94 11.62
C LEU A 56 9.64 -1.45 11.74
N ASN A 57 9.78 -0.92 12.96
CA ASN A 57 10.06 0.51 13.20
C ASN A 57 11.44 0.77 13.84
N GLY A 58 12.21 -0.28 14.13
CA GLY A 58 13.55 -0.21 14.69
C GLY A 58 13.59 0.12 16.19
N ASN A 59 12.51 -0.06 16.92
CA ASN A 59 12.44 0.26 18.36
C ASN A 59 12.86 -0.91 19.28
N GLY A 60 13.22 -2.06 18.69
CA GLY A 60 13.60 -3.28 19.41
C GLY A 60 12.43 -4.11 19.94
N ILE A 61 11.19 -3.75 19.59
CA ILE A 61 9.96 -4.47 19.93
C ILE A 61 9.46 -5.16 18.67
N VAL A 62 9.09 -6.44 18.82
CA VAL A 62 8.57 -7.23 17.71
C VAL A 62 7.20 -6.73 17.28
N ASP A 63 7.09 -6.34 16.02
CA ASP A 63 5.88 -6.01 15.26
C ASP A 63 5.44 -7.22 14.40
N ALA A 64 4.53 -7.02 13.45
CA ALA A 64 4.21 -8.06 12.47
C ALA A 64 3.78 -7.53 11.09
N GLY A 65 4.13 -8.26 10.05
CA GLY A 65 3.44 -8.23 8.76
C GLY A 65 2.40 -9.34 8.72
N VAL A 66 1.14 -9.01 8.44
CA VAL A 66 0.02 -9.95 8.48
C VAL A 66 -0.72 -9.95 7.16
N GLU A 67 -0.84 -11.12 6.54
CA GLU A 67 -1.67 -11.35 5.38
C GLU A 67 -3.12 -11.63 5.79
N ILE A 68 -4.04 -10.98 5.09
CA ILE A 68 -5.48 -11.19 5.23
C ILE A 68 -6.01 -11.54 3.84
N ASP A 69 -6.51 -12.77 3.71
CA ASP A 69 -7.18 -13.23 2.50
C ASP A 69 -8.64 -12.81 2.52
N ARG A 70 -9.14 -12.31 1.38
CA ARG A 70 -10.56 -12.04 1.16
C ARG A 70 -11.06 -12.80 -0.06
N TYR A 71 -12.18 -13.50 0.12
CA TYR A 71 -12.87 -14.25 -0.93
C TYR A 71 -14.25 -13.68 -1.22
N GLN A 72 -14.68 -13.70 -2.47
CA GLN A 72 -16.02 -13.35 -2.91
C GLN A 72 -16.44 -14.18 -4.13
N GLY A 73 -17.17 -15.27 -3.91
CA GLY A 73 -17.44 -16.23 -4.99
C GLY A 73 -16.14 -16.84 -5.53
N ASN A 74 -15.80 -16.53 -6.79
CA ASN A 74 -14.53 -16.92 -7.41
C ASN A 74 -13.44 -15.84 -7.32
N GLY A 75 -13.73 -14.68 -6.70
CA GLY A 75 -12.78 -13.61 -6.50
C GLY A 75 -11.89 -13.87 -5.27
N TYR A 76 -10.62 -13.51 -5.40
CA TYR A 76 -9.59 -13.60 -4.37
C TYR A 76 -8.80 -12.29 -4.31
N ASP A 77 -8.56 -11.78 -3.10
CA ASP A 77 -7.79 -10.57 -2.81
C ASP A 77 -7.09 -10.74 -1.45
N ALA A 78 -5.79 -10.98 -1.46
CA ALA A 78 -4.96 -11.10 -0.27
C ALA A 78 -4.13 -9.84 -0.07
N ARG A 79 -4.03 -9.39 1.17
CA ARG A 79 -3.40 -8.11 1.48
C ARG A 79 -2.57 -8.21 2.73
N TRP A 80 -1.38 -7.64 2.63
CA TRP A 80 -0.43 -7.59 3.73
C TRP A 80 -0.49 -6.24 4.43
N TYR A 81 -0.70 -6.27 5.74
CA TYR A 81 -0.74 -5.08 6.61
C TYR A 81 0.36 -5.14 7.65
N MET A 82 0.87 -3.98 8.06
CA MET A 82 1.77 -3.89 9.20
C MET A 82 0.95 -3.75 10.48
N TRP A 83 1.39 -4.41 11.54
CA TRP A 83 0.82 -4.36 12.88
C TRP A 83 1.92 -3.98 13.86
N ILE A 84 1.87 -2.75 14.33
CA ILE A 84 2.93 -2.14 15.14
C ILE A 84 2.58 -2.25 16.61
N ALA A 85 3.51 -2.75 17.42
CA ALA A 85 3.37 -2.79 18.86
C ALA A 85 3.52 -1.38 19.44
N THR A 86 2.45 -0.85 20.03
CA THR A 86 2.48 0.42 20.77
C THR A 86 2.13 0.19 22.24
N GLU A 87 2.30 1.23 23.08
CA GLU A 87 1.97 1.15 24.50
C GLU A 87 0.47 0.94 24.75
N ASP A 88 -0.38 1.44 23.84
CA ASP A 88 -1.84 1.35 23.93
C ASP A 88 -2.41 0.07 23.28
N GLY A 89 -1.56 -0.67 22.56
CA GLY A 89 -1.91 -1.94 21.91
C GLY A 89 -1.33 -2.04 20.50
N PRO A 90 -1.62 -3.12 19.77
CA PRO A 90 -1.22 -3.23 18.38
C PRO A 90 -2.00 -2.26 17.49
N GLU A 91 -1.30 -1.53 16.63
CA GLU A 91 -1.90 -0.62 15.63
C GLU A 91 -1.68 -1.15 14.22
N GLN A 92 -2.76 -1.23 13.43
CA GLN A 92 -2.68 -1.63 12.03
C GLN A 92 -2.33 -0.43 11.14
N SER A 93 -1.48 -0.63 10.14
CA SER A 93 -1.26 0.37 9.09
C SER A 93 -2.55 0.68 8.31
N PRO A 94 -2.81 1.94 7.94
CA PRO A 94 -4.05 2.33 7.26
C PRO A 94 -4.16 1.76 5.84
N MET A 95 -3.02 1.38 5.25
CA MET A 95 -2.91 0.82 3.91
C MET A 95 -2.12 -0.48 3.92
N PRO A 96 -2.46 -1.43 3.03
CA PRO A 96 -1.66 -2.63 2.85
C PRO A 96 -0.34 -2.29 2.16
N PHE A 97 0.72 -2.99 2.53
CA PHE A 97 2.03 -2.85 1.92
C PHE A 97 2.25 -3.78 0.73
N ALA A 98 1.50 -4.87 0.59
CA ALA A 98 1.55 -5.77 -0.55
C ALA A 98 0.19 -6.41 -0.83
N ARG A 99 -0.03 -6.91 -2.06
CA ARG A 99 -1.32 -7.46 -2.48
C ARG A 99 -1.19 -8.54 -3.54
N THR A 100 -1.99 -9.59 -3.38
CA THR A 100 -2.30 -10.57 -4.42
C THR A 100 -3.77 -10.47 -4.80
N ALA A 101 -4.11 -10.48 -6.09
CA ALA A 101 -5.51 -10.47 -6.51
C ALA A 101 -5.78 -11.28 -7.77
N SER A 102 -7.02 -11.75 -7.91
CA SER A 102 -7.48 -12.39 -9.15
C SER A 102 -7.24 -11.47 -10.36
N CYS A 103 -6.49 -11.95 -11.34
CA CYS A 103 -6.10 -11.19 -12.53
C CYS A 103 -5.35 -9.87 -12.22
N GLY A 104 -4.72 -9.75 -11.06
CA GLY A 104 -4.01 -8.54 -10.63
C GLY A 104 -2.56 -8.82 -10.28
N ASP A 105 -2.05 -8.03 -9.35
CA ASP A 105 -0.72 -8.22 -8.74
C ASP A 105 -0.64 -9.57 -8.02
N ALA A 106 0.57 -10.08 -7.85
CA ALA A 106 0.85 -11.30 -7.11
C ALA A 106 2.11 -11.13 -6.26
N VAL A 107 1.96 -11.33 -4.94
CA VAL A 107 3.10 -11.47 -4.02
C VAL A 107 3.65 -12.89 -4.16
N ASP A 108 4.96 -13.01 -4.39
CA ASP A 108 5.66 -14.30 -4.41
C ASP A 108 6.15 -14.69 -3.02
N SER A 109 6.76 -13.73 -2.31
CA SER A 109 7.19 -13.92 -0.94
C SER A 109 7.27 -12.60 -0.18
N VAL A 110 7.03 -12.68 1.13
CA VAL A 110 7.41 -11.65 2.10
C VAL A 110 8.39 -12.30 3.07
N THR A 111 9.55 -11.68 3.29
CA THR A 111 10.59 -12.23 4.15
C THR A 111 11.12 -11.18 5.12
N PRO A 112 11.33 -11.53 6.41
CA PRO A 112 11.89 -10.59 7.37
C PRO A 112 13.33 -10.25 7.01
N VAL A 113 13.67 -8.97 7.10
CA VAL A 113 15.03 -8.43 6.99
C VAL A 113 15.29 -7.48 8.15
N ASN A 114 16.55 -7.11 8.37
CA ASN A 114 16.89 -6.22 9.47
C ASN A 114 16.18 -4.85 9.32
N GLY A 115 15.21 -4.57 10.20
CA GLY A 115 14.45 -3.32 10.20
C GLY A 115 13.37 -3.21 9.13
N GLY A 116 12.83 -4.32 8.64
CA GLY A 116 11.73 -4.31 7.67
C GLY A 116 11.35 -5.67 7.09
N LEU A 117 10.58 -5.64 6.01
CA LEU A 117 10.15 -6.80 5.24
C LEU A 117 10.58 -6.64 3.78
N GLU A 118 11.31 -7.61 3.25
CA GLU A 118 11.56 -7.73 1.82
C GLU A 118 10.34 -8.36 1.15
N VAL A 119 9.81 -7.70 0.12
CA VAL A 119 8.65 -8.13 -0.65
C VAL A 119 9.11 -8.39 -2.08
N HIS A 120 8.94 -9.63 -2.53
CA HIS A 120 9.10 -10.03 -3.93
C HIS A 120 7.73 -10.22 -4.55
N GLU A 121 7.43 -9.48 -5.61
CA GLU A 121 6.10 -9.45 -6.21
C GLU A 121 6.13 -9.21 -7.72
N PHE A 122 5.00 -9.50 -8.36
CA PHE A 122 4.75 -9.38 -9.79
C PHE A 122 3.53 -8.50 -10.00
N LEU A 123 3.73 -7.29 -10.50
CA LEU A 123 2.68 -6.32 -10.74
C LEU A 123 2.01 -6.54 -12.09
N ARG A 124 0.69 -6.34 -12.12
CA ARG A 124 -0.07 -6.28 -13.37
C ARG A 124 0.02 -4.88 -13.95
N GLU A 125 0.95 -4.68 -14.87
CA GLU A 125 1.16 -3.37 -15.48
C GLU A 125 0.10 -3.03 -16.54
N PRO A 126 -0.14 -1.73 -16.80
CA PRO A 126 -0.98 -1.32 -17.93
C PRO A 126 -0.48 -1.91 -19.25
N GLY A 127 -1.36 -2.60 -19.98
CA GLY A 127 -1.02 -3.27 -21.24
C GLY A 127 -0.47 -4.69 -21.09
N ASP A 128 -0.43 -5.24 -19.87
CA ASP A 128 -0.13 -6.65 -19.67
C ASP A 128 -1.29 -7.54 -20.16
N ASP A 129 -1.03 -8.32 -21.22
CA ASP A 129 -1.98 -9.23 -21.87
C ASP A 129 -1.92 -10.66 -21.31
N ALA A 130 -1.10 -10.92 -20.28
CA ALA A 130 -0.98 -12.25 -19.70
C ALA A 130 -2.34 -12.74 -19.13
N PRO A 131 -2.66 -14.04 -19.31
CA PRO A 131 -3.91 -14.59 -18.81
C PRO A 131 -3.96 -14.52 -17.28
N CYS A 132 -5.17 -14.50 -16.70
CA CYS A 132 -5.35 -14.45 -15.25
C CYS A 132 -4.70 -15.60 -14.45
N SER A 133 -4.34 -16.70 -15.13
CA SER A 133 -3.61 -17.82 -14.54
C SER A 133 -2.13 -17.52 -14.31
N ASP A 134 -1.61 -16.52 -15.00
CA ASP A 134 -0.20 -16.17 -15.02
C ASP A 134 -0.01 -14.90 -14.18
N ARG A 135 1.20 -14.72 -13.63
CA ARG A 135 1.55 -13.51 -12.87
C ARG A 135 1.68 -12.30 -13.79
N GLY A 136 1.71 -11.11 -13.20
CA GLY A 136 2.02 -9.89 -13.92
C GLY A 136 3.44 -9.88 -14.48
N SER A 137 3.69 -9.11 -15.54
CA SER A 137 5.03 -8.96 -16.13
C SER A 137 5.98 -8.11 -15.28
N GLY A 138 5.45 -7.25 -14.40
CA GLY A 138 6.23 -6.31 -13.59
C GLY A 138 6.85 -6.94 -12.35
N GLU A 139 7.92 -7.72 -12.51
CA GLU A 139 8.66 -8.29 -11.37
C GLU A 139 9.45 -7.22 -10.60
N ARG A 140 9.32 -7.18 -9.27
CA ARG A 140 10.13 -6.31 -8.42
C ARG A 140 10.38 -6.90 -7.04
N THR A 141 11.49 -6.47 -6.43
CA THR A 141 11.82 -6.70 -5.02
C THR A 141 12.02 -5.35 -4.33
N ARG A 142 11.51 -5.20 -3.11
CA ARG A 142 11.65 -3.98 -2.31
C ARG A 142 11.65 -4.28 -0.83
N VAL A 143 12.27 -3.42 -0.03
CA VAL A 143 12.18 -3.48 1.43
C VAL A 143 11.21 -2.42 1.93
N VAL A 144 10.27 -2.82 2.78
CA VAL A 144 9.34 -1.92 3.47
C VAL A 144 9.50 -1.98 4.97
N ASN A 145 9.34 -0.84 5.63
CA ASN A 145 9.33 -0.70 7.08
C ASN A 145 8.14 0.19 7.50
N ALA A 146 7.97 0.36 8.80
CA ALA A 146 6.94 1.20 9.38
C ALA A 146 7.54 2.53 9.85
N GLU A 147 6.92 3.64 9.44
CA GLU A 147 7.27 4.98 9.90
C GLU A 147 6.05 5.64 10.54
N TYR A 148 6.21 6.16 11.76
CA TYR A 148 5.18 6.95 12.42
C TYR A 148 5.25 8.39 11.93
N LEU A 149 4.13 8.91 11.46
CA LEU A 149 4.09 10.24 10.83
C LEU A 149 3.14 11.14 11.58
N GLU A 150 3.74 12.13 12.26
CA GLU A 150 3.06 13.04 13.19
C GLU A 150 1.86 13.76 12.57
N GLY A 151 1.90 14.12 11.27
CA GLY A 151 0.77 14.82 10.64
C GLY A 151 -0.44 13.96 10.37
N THR A 152 -0.25 12.65 10.30
CA THR A 152 -1.34 11.67 10.17
C THR A 152 -1.63 10.91 11.46
N GLN A 153 -0.75 11.05 12.47
CA GLN A 153 -0.82 10.36 13.76
C GLN A 153 -1.03 8.84 13.63
N THR A 154 -0.34 8.22 12.66
CA THR A 154 -0.46 6.79 12.40
C THR A 154 0.81 6.23 11.75
N TRP A 155 0.92 4.90 11.76
CA TRP A 155 2.04 4.14 11.19
C TRP A 155 1.81 3.83 9.73
N TRP A 156 2.75 4.23 8.88
CA TRP A 156 2.67 4.04 7.44
C TRP A 156 3.71 3.06 6.92
N PRO A 157 3.36 2.24 5.91
CA PRO A 157 4.34 1.46 5.18
C PRO A 157 5.19 2.40 4.33
N VAL A 158 6.49 2.39 4.57
CA VAL A 158 7.49 3.17 3.83
C VAL A 158 8.43 2.20 3.14
N ARG A 159 8.76 2.45 1.87
CA ARG A 159 9.81 1.72 1.18
C ARG A 159 11.16 2.37 1.49
N THR A 160 12.14 1.56 1.83
CA THR A 160 13.52 2.00 2.11
C THR A 160 14.53 1.52 1.08
N ASP A 161 14.27 0.41 0.40
CA ASP A 161 15.12 -0.16 -0.65
C ASP A 161 14.29 -0.52 -1.89
N PRO A 162 14.78 -0.26 -3.12
CA PRO A 162 16.09 0.32 -3.46
C PRO A 162 16.22 1.84 -3.28
N TYR A 163 15.12 2.56 -3.04
CA TYR A 163 15.12 3.99 -2.72
C TYR A 163 13.85 4.37 -1.95
N PRO A 164 13.88 5.49 -1.20
CA PRO A 164 12.74 5.99 -0.44
C PRO A 164 11.50 6.23 -1.31
N ALA A 165 10.36 5.67 -0.93
CA ALA A 165 9.05 5.97 -1.52
C ALA A 165 7.91 5.47 -0.62
N PHE A 166 6.66 5.69 -1.05
CA PHE A 166 5.52 5.03 -0.43
C PHE A 166 5.70 3.51 -0.47
N GLY A 167 5.59 2.85 0.69
CA GLY A 167 5.73 1.40 0.84
C GLY A 167 4.43 0.64 0.64
N GLY A 168 3.30 1.35 0.49
CA GLY A 168 2.00 0.75 0.24
C GLY A 168 1.83 0.21 -1.18
N VAL A 169 0.71 -0.48 -1.39
CA VAL A 169 0.26 -0.81 -2.75
C VAL A 169 -0.05 0.49 -3.50
N CYS A 170 0.71 0.72 -4.57
CA CYS A 170 0.51 1.81 -5.50
C CYS A 170 -0.94 1.84 -6.01
N PRO A 171 -1.66 2.94 -5.81
CA PRO A 171 -2.92 3.14 -6.49
C PRO A 171 -2.66 3.13 -8.01
N ALA A 172 -3.21 2.14 -8.74
CA ALA A 172 -2.98 2.01 -10.17
C ALA A 172 -3.69 3.15 -10.95
N PRO A 173 -2.98 3.92 -11.79
CA PRO A 173 -3.62 4.92 -12.62
C PRO A 173 -4.46 4.24 -13.70
N ARG A 174 -5.68 4.76 -13.91
CA ARG A 174 -6.58 4.31 -14.99
C ARG A 174 -6.45 5.16 -16.27
N GLY A 175 -5.37 5.94 -16.42
CA GLY A 175 -5.18 6.85 -17.54
C GLY A 175 -3.71 6.95 -17.98
N GLU A 176 -3.52 7.27 -19.26
CA GLU A 176 -2.21 7.49 -19.88
C GLU A 176 -1.70 8.93 -19.72
N GLU A 177 -2.55 9.84 -19.22
CA GLU A 177 -2.15 11.23 -19.00
C GLU A 177 -1.36 11.34 -17.71
N GLY A 178 -0.13 11.83 -17.84
CA GLY A 178 0.63 12.29 -16.69
C GLY A 178 1.23 13.66 -16.86
N TYR A 179 1.28 14.38 -15.74
CA TYR A 179 1.87 15.69 -15.63
C TYR A 179 3.13 15.59 -14.76
N PRO A 180 4.22 16.29 -15.08
CA PRO A 180 5.38 16.33 -14.22
C PRO A 180 5.03 16.95 -12.86
N VAL A 181 5.47 16.31 -11.78
CA VAL A 181 5.51 16.92 -10.44
C VAL A 181 6.95 16.94 -9.94
N SER A 182 7.32 18.03 -9.27
CA SER A 182 8.67 18.17 -8.70
C SER A 182 8.86 17.26 -7.49
N THR A 183 10.00 16.57 -7.40
CA THR A 183 10.38 15.75 -6.24
C THR A 183 10.42 16.53 -4.92
N HIS A 184 10.60 17.86 -5.00
CA HIS A 184 10.58 18.78 -3.86
C HIS A 184 9.17 18.98 -3.26
N HIS A 185 8.13 18.56 -3.98
CA HIS A 185 6.73 18.60 -3.57
C HIS A 185 6.12 17.18 -3.55
N THR A 186 6.97 16.15 -3.45
CA THR A 186 6.53 14.77 -3.31
C THR A 186 6.99 14.18 -1.99
N TYR A 187 6.11 13.41 -1.37
CA TYR A 187 6.24 12.90 -0.02
C TYR A 187 5.99 11.39 0.00
N LEU A 188 6.49 10.69 1.02
CA LEU A 188 6.25 9.24 1.16
C LEU A 188 4.77 8.90 1.43
N VAL A 189 4.04 9.86 2.00
CA VAL A 189 2.67 9.74 2.49
C VAL A 189 1.93 11.06 2.27
N PRO A 190 0.60 11.13 2.44
CA PRO A 190 -0.13 12.38 2.36
C PRO A 190 0.04 13.26 3.63
N ASP A 191 1.27 13.72 3.89
CA ASP A 191 1.65 14.59 5.02
C ASP A 191 2.77 15.56 4.62
N ASP A 192 2.48 16.86 4.63
CA ASP A 192 3.43 17.92 4.24
C ASP A 192 4.41 18.27 5.37
N MET A 193 4.21 17.72 6.57
CA MET A 193 5.20 17.76 7.65
C MET A 193 6.30 16.70 7.49
N SER A 194 6.09 15.70 6.62
CA SER A 194 7.14 14.73 6.30
C SER A 194 8.19 15.34 5.37
N ALA A 195 9.45 14.90 5.48
CA ALA A 195 10.50 15.38 4.57
C ALA A 195 10.18 14.95 3.12
N PRO A 196 10.29 15.85 2.13
CA PRO A 196 10.08 15.50 0.73
C PRO A 196 11.10 14.46 0.26
N LEU A 197 10.77 13.73 -0.80
CA LEU A 197 11.62 12.68 -1.35
C LEU A 197 13.02 13.18 -1.72
N SER A 198 13.12 14.40 -2.23
CA SER A 198 14.38 15.05 -2.60
C SER A 198 15.37 15.21 -1.44
N GLU A 199 14.87 15.30 -0.21
CA GLU A 199 15.70 15.38 1.01
C GLU A 199 16.07 14.00 1.56
N ARG A 200 15.23 12.98 1.31
CA ARG A 200 15.49 11.59 1.75
C ARG A 200 16.51 10.89 0.89
N ASP A 201 16.48 11.14 -0.42
CA ASP A 201 17.46 10.62 -1.35
C ASP A 201 17.80 11.69 -2.40
N PRO A 202 18.94 12.38 -2.23
CA PRO A 202 19.38 13.41 -3.17
C PRO A 202 19.59 12.90 -4.60
N THR A 203 19.78 11.59 -4.79
CA THR A 203 19.95 11.02 -6.14
C THR A 203 18.64 11.05 -6.94
N LEU A 204 17.49 11.15 -6.26
CA LEU A 204 16.21 11.41 -6.92
C LEU A 204 16.13 12.82 -7.54
N ASN A 205 17.06 13.74 -7.21
CA ASN A 205 17.18 15.04 -7.88
C ASN A 205 18.04 14.99 -9.14
N GLU A 206 18.73 13.87 -9.40
CA GLU A 206 19.57 13.69 -10.59
C GLU A 206 18.79 13.10 -11.78
N PHE A 207 17.50 12.79 -11.61
CA PHE A 207 16.61 12.50 -12.74
C PHE A 207 16.53 13.76 -13.63
N PRO A 208 16.94 13.70 -14.91
CA PRO A 208 17.18 14.90 -15.69
C PRO A 208 15.91 15.75 -15.82
N GLU A 209 15.96 17.06 -15.54
CA GLU A 209 14.82 17.97 -15.77
C GLU A 209 14.29 17.94 -17.23
N GLU A 210 15.08 17.44 -18.18
CA GLU A 210 14.70 17.30 -19.60
C GLU A 210 14.19 15.90 -20.01
N THR A 211 14.33 14.85 -19.18
CA THR A 211 13.88 13.46 -19.51
C THR A 211 13.37 12.61 -18.32
N GLY A 212 13.52 13.08 -17.09
CA GLY A 212 13.31 12.36 -15.83
C GLY A 212 12.23 13.02 -14.97
N GLU A 213 11.07 13.25 -15.57
CA GLU A 213 9.89 13.68 -14.82
C GLU A 213 9.43 12.55 -13.89
N VAL A 214 9.24 12.84 -12.60
CA VAL A 214 8.25 12.11 -11.79
C VAL A 214 6.91 12.40 -12.46
N MET A 215 6.54 11.53 -13.39
CA MET A 215 5.28 11.63 -14.10
C MET A 215 4.18 11.19 -13.15
N VAL A 216 3.28 12.11 -12.80
CA VAL A 216 2.00 11.75 -12.22
C VAL A 216 1.20 11.00 -13.27
N LEU A 217 1.42 9.70 -13.46
CA LEU A 217 0.47 8.91 -14.23
C LEU A 217 -0.83 8.91 -13.44
N GLY A 218 -1.85 9.57 -13.99
CA GLY A 218 -3.16 9.69 -13.40
C GLY A 218 -3.20 10.61 -12.19
N SER A 219 -3.81 11.79 -12.36
CA SER A 219 -4.64 12.27 -11.27
C SER A 219 -5.75 11.23 -11.09
N TYR A 220 -5.93 10.76 -9.87
CA TYR A 220 -7.28 10.32 -9.51
C TYR A 220 -8.15 11.54 -9.77
N GLU A 221 -9.18 11.39 -10.61
CA GLU A 221 -10.19 12.43 -10.67
C GLU A 221 -10.58 12.75 -9.21
N PRO A 222 -10.73 14.03 -8.81
CA PRO A 222 -11.15 14.42 -7.46
C PRO A 222 -12.58 13.97 -7.09
N ASN A 223 -13.06 12.91 -7.75
CA ASN A 223 -14.30 12.18 -7.51
C ASN A 223 -14.04 10.65 -7.36
N THR A 224 -12.78 10.21 -7.33
CA THR A 224 -12.38 8.82 -7.06
C THR A 224 -12.08 8.72 -5.56
N PRO A 225 -12.65 7.71 -4.86
CA PRO A 225 -12.84 7.64 -3.39
C PRO A 225 -11.68 7.96 -2.47
N HIS A 226 -10.44 7.87 -2.96
CA HIS A 226 -9.26 8.15 -2.16
C HIS A 226 -9.16 9.64 -1.82
N ASP A 227 -9.81 10.51 -2.60
CA ASP A 227 -10.08 11.92 -2.28
C ASP A 227 -10.82 12.10 -0.93
N LYS A 228 -11.58 11.10 -0.48
CA LYS A 228 -12.24 11.10 0.84
C LYS A 228 -11.33 10.63 1.97
N LEU A 229 -10.35 9.76 1.69
CA LEU A 229 -9.40 9.28 2.70
C LEU A 229 -8.33 10.34 2.98
N TRP A 230 -7.84 11.01 1.93
CA TRP A 230 -6.82 12.07 2.06
C TRP A 230 -7.18 13.29 1.21
N PRO A 231 -8.13 14.13 1.69
CA PRO A 231 -8.52 15.34 0.99
C PRO A 231 -7.32 16.26 0.74
N GLY A 232 -7.15 16.69 -0.51
CA GLY A 232 -6.06 17.59 -0.91
C GLY A 232 -4.76 16.87 -1.26
N TRP A 233 -4.76 15.54 -1.38
CA TRP A 233 -3.58 14.77 -1.77
C TRP A 233 -3.86 13.85 -2.97
N VAL A 234 -2.85 13.64 -3.80
CA VAL A 234 -2.88 12.66 -4.90
C VAL A 234 -1.67 11.74 -4.80
N SER A 235 -1.88 10.45 -5.07
CA SER A 235 -0.78 9.53 -5.30
C SER A 235 -0.18 9.81 -6.68
N VAL A 236 1.14 9.84 -6.75
CA VAL A 236 1.90 10.04 -7.98
C VAL A 236 2.79 8.83 -8.23
N ILE A 237 3.02 8.49 -9.50
CA ILE A 237 3.97 7.43 -9.85
C ILE A 237 5.37 8.02 -9.97
N ILE A 238 6.35 7.39 -9.35
CA ILE A 238 7.75 7.66 -9.61
C ILE A 238 8.14 6.82 -10.81
N LYS A 239 8.62 7.45 -11.89
CA LYS A 239 9.14 6.75 -13.07
C LYS A 239 10.65 6.94 -13.16
N GLY A 240 11.34 5.86 -13.53
CA GLY A 240 12.73 5.91 -13.96
C GLY A 240 12.82 5.92 -15.47
N ASP A 241 14.05 5.85 -15.98
CA ASP A 241 14.33 5.89 -17.43
C ASP A 241 13.56 4.84 -18.26
N ARG A 242 13.13 3.71 -17.64
CA ARG A 242 12.41 2.62 -18.32
C ARG A 242 11.33 1.90 -17.52
N ASP A 243 11.23 2.12 -16.21
CA ASP A 243 10.37 1.31 -15.33
C ASP A 243 9.58 2.17 -14.32
N ASN A 244 8.44 1.64 -13.88
CA ASN A 244 7.70 2.20 -12.75
C ASN A 244 8.47 1.94 -11.46
N LEU A 245 9.01 3.01 -10.90
CA LEU A 245 9.82 2.99 -9.72
C LEU A 245 8.97 2.99 -8.43
N GLY A 246 7.66 3.11 -8.47
CA GLY A 246 6.80 3.07 -7.28
C GLY A 246 5.93 4.32 -7.18
N CYS A 247 5.53 4.69 -5.96
CA CYS A 247 4.60 5.79 -5.75
C CYS A 247 5.03 6.74 -4.65
N ALA A 248 4.50 7.95 -4.71
CA ALA A 248 4.64 8.99 -3.70
C ALA A 248 3.31 9.74 -3.59
N TRP A 249 3.29 10.79 -2.79
CA TRP A 249 2.13 11.65 -2.61
C TRP A 249 2.49 13.10 -2.88
N ALA A 250 1.57 13.84 -3.51
CA ALA A 250 1.72 15.26 -3.76
C ALA A 250 0.44 16.01 -3.34
N PRO A 251 0.55 17.24 -2.82
CA PRO A 251 -0.62 18.07 -2.53
C PRO A 251 -1.33 18.49 -3.83
N VAL A 252 -2.65 18.61 -3.77
CA VAL A 252 -3.48 19.12 -4.86
C VAL A 252 -3.46 20.64 -4.83
N GLY A 253 -2.89 21.27 -5.86
CA GLY A 253 -2.99 22.73 -6.07
C GLY A 253 -1.68 23.52 -6.08
N ASP A 254 -0.53 22.84 -6.06
CA ASP A 254 0.78 23.43 -6.38
C ASP A 254 1.06 23.41 -7.90
#